data_AF-A0A969E1F3-F1
#
_entry.id   AF-A0A969E1F3-F1
#
_cell.length_a   1.000
_cell.length_b   1.000
_cell.length_c   1.000
_cell.angle_alpha   90.00
_cell.angle_beta   90.00
_cell.angle_gamma   90.00
#
_symmetry.space_group_name_H-M   'P 1'
#
loop_
_entity.id
_entity.type
_entity.pdbx_description
1 polymer ?
#
loop_
_entity_poly.entity_id
_entity_poly.type
_entity_poly.pdbx_seq_one_letter_code
_entity_poly.pdbx_strand_id
1 'polypeptide(L)' 'MKVELIFEDDDLILVNKPADMLTIPDRFDASKPSIYGELTKHFGKVFIVHRLDRETSGILVFAKN' A
#
# COMPACT_ATOMS: atom_id res chain seq x y z
N MET A 1 5.56 7.70 7.02
CA MET A 1 6.25 7.86 5.72
C MET A 1 5.20 8.35 4.75
N LYS A 2 5.44 9.33 3.87
CA LYS A 2 4.31 9.88 3.08
C LYS A 2 4.07 9.01 1.84
N VAL A 3 3.06 8.14 1.90
CA VAL A 3 2.52 7.47 0.71
C VAL A 3 1.79 8.51 -0.14
N GLU A 4 2.12 8.60 -1.42
CA GLU A 4 1.48 9.53 -2.34
C GLU A 4 0.13 8.95 -2.78
N LEU A 5 -0.96 9.57 -2.33
CA LEU A 5 -2.32 9.25 -2.73
C LEU A 5 -2.61 9.87 -4.11
N ILE A 6 -3.00 9.04 -5.07
CA ILE A 6 -3.37 9.47 -6.42
C ILE A 6 -4.88 9.67 -6.50
N PHE A 7 -5.65 8.73 -5.93
CA PHE A 7 -7.10 8.73 -5.98
C PHE A 7 -7.67 7.96 -4.79
N GLU A 8 -8.82 8.40 -4.31
CA GLU A 8 -9.63 7.73 -3.29
C GLU A 8 -11.11 7.97 -3.59
N ASP A 9 -11.91 6.91 -3.50
CA ASP A 9 -13.36 6.99 -3.40
C ASP A 9 -13.88 6.06 -2.29
N ASP A 10 -15.16 5.72 -2.32
CA ASP A 10 -15.79 4.85 -1.31
C ASP A 10 -15.31 3.39 -1.40
N ASP A 11 -14.78 2.96 -2.56
CA ASP A 11 -14.47 1.58 -2.89
C ASP A 11 -12.97 1.32 -3.06
N LEU A 12 -12.21 2.31 -3.55
CA LEU A 12 -10.85 2.17 -4.03
C LEU A 12 -9.90 3.21 -3.46
N ILE A 13 -8.65 2.81 -3.28
CA ILE A 13 -7.51 3.66 -2.94
C ILE A 13 -6.40 3.37 -3.92
N LEU A 14 -5.94 4.40 -4.64
CA LEU A 14 -4.81 4.32 -5.56
C LEU A 14 -3.65 5.14 -5.01
N VAL A 15 -2.48 4.52 -4.94
CA VAL A 15 -1.26 5.17 -4.48
C VAL A 15 -0.13 5.02 -5.47
N ASN A 16 0.78 5.99 -5.50
CA ASN A 16 2.04 5.85 -6.19
C ASN A 16 3.03 5.15 -5.26
N LYS A 17 3.33 3.87 -5.52
CA LYS A 17 4.33 3.14 -4.75
C LYS A 17 5.73 3.53 -5.24
N PRO A 18 6.62 4.05 -4.37
CA PRO A 18 8.03 4.23 -4.74
C PRO A 18 8.72 2.88 -4.90
N ALA A 19 9.82 2.87 -5.68
CA ALA A 19 10.74 1.74 -5.71
C ALA A 19 11.33 1.51 -4.31
N ASP A 20 11.81 0.29 -4.08
CA ASP A 20 12.38 -0.19 -2.81
C ASP A 20 11.43 -0.23 -1.60
N MET A 21 10.12 -0.01 -1.82
CA MET A 21 9.12 -0.10 -0.77
C MET A 21 8.32 -1.42 -0.84
N LEU A 22 8.10 -2.03 0.32
CA LEU A 22 7.29 -3.24 0.42
C LEU A 22 5.80 -2.93 0.21
N THR A 23 5.13 -3.75 -0.60
CA THR A 23 3.67 -3.68 -0.75
C THR A 23 2.95 -4.20 0.50
N ILE A 24 3.40 -5.34 1.02
CA ILE A 24 2.84 -6.03 2.19
C ILE A 24 3.91 -6.14 3.30
N PRO A 25 3.52 -6.37 4.57
CA PRO A 25 4.48 -6.59 5.65
C PRO A 25 5.45 -7.74 5.32
N ASP A 26 6.70 -7.58 5.74
CA ASP A 26 7.72 -8.63 5.62
C ASP A 26 7.33 -9.83 6.48
N ARG A 27 7.63 -11.04 5.99
CA ARG A 27 7.28 -12.30 6.67
C ARG A 27 8.02 -12.49 8.00
N PHE A 28 9.28 -12.04 8.06
CA PHE A 28 10.16 -12.25 9.19
C PHE A 28 10.22 -11.03 10.12
N ASP A 29 9.93 -9.84 9.59
CA ASP A 29 9.97 -8.60 10.35
C ASP A 29 8.80 -7.67 10.00
N ALA A 30 7.67 -7.87 10.71
CA ALA A 30 6.47 -7.05 10.53
C ALA A 30 6.66 -5.58 10.95
N SER A 31 7.79 -5.20 11.57
CA SER A 31 8.07 -3.80 11.91
C SER A 31 8.51 -2.98 10.70
N LYS A 32 8.95 -3.63 9.61
CA LYS A 32 9.34 -2.94 8.39
C LYS A 32 8.14 -2.20 7.78
N PRO A 33 8.33 -0.96 7.33
CA PRO A 33 7.25 -0.19 6.71
C PRO A 33 6.82 -0.86 5.39
N SER A 34 5.51 -0.90 5.18
CA SER A 34 4.89 -1.34 3.93
C SER A 34 3.74 -0.39 3.56
N ILE A 35 3.38 -0.34 2.29
CA ILE A 35 2.24 0.45 1.81
C ILE A 35 0.96 0.01 2.52
N TYR A 36 0.71 -1.30 2.58
CA TYR A 36 -0.45 -1.85 3.28
C TYR A 36 -0.50 -1.39 4.75
N GLY A 37 0.63 -1.44 5.45
CA GLY A 37 0.70 -1.01 6.85
C GLY A 37 0.39 0.48 7.04
N GLU A 38 0.87 1.33 6.13
CA GLU A 38 0.60 2.77 6.21
C GLU A 38 -0.87 3.09 5.85
N LEU A 39 -1.41 2.47 4.80
CA LEU A 39 -2.81 2.62 4.43
C LEU A 39 -3.74 2.10 5.52
N THR A 40 -3.39 1.00 6.17
CA THR A 40 -4.20 0.44 7.27
C THR A 40 -4.27 1.40 8.46
N LYS A 41 -3.19 2.13 8.75
CA LYS A 41 -3.19 3.15 9.82
C LYS A 41 -4.06 4.36 9.49
N HIS A 42 -4.13 4.75 8.23
CA HIS A 42 -4.85 5.96 7.80
C HIS A 42 -6.33 5.68 7.51
N PHE A 43 -6.65 4.56 6.86
CA PHE A 43 -7.98 4.23 6.34
C PHE A 43 -8.68 3.11 7.13
N GLY A 44 -7.99 2.49 8.10
CA GLY A 44 -8.50 1.32 8.79
C GLY A 44 -8.37 0.06 7.94
N LYS A 45 -9.47 -0.69 7.76
CA LYS A 45 -9.40 -1.95 7.01
C LYS A 45 -9.33 -1.65 5.51
N VAL A 46 -8.25 -2.10 4.87
CA VAL A 46 -8.07 -2.07 3.41
C VAL A 46 -7.69 -3.47 2.90
N PHE A 47 -7.94 -3.75 1.63
CA PHE A 47 -7.70 -5.05 1.03
C PHE A 47 -6.69 -4.94 -0.12
N ILE A 48 -5.72 -5.86 -0.10
CA ILE A 48 -4.72 -5.99 -1.17
C ILE A 48 -5.36 -6.76 -2.32
N VAL A 49 -5.50 -6.11 -3.47
CA VAL A 49 -6.06 -6.73 -4.69
C VAL A 49 -4.97 -7.17 -5.68
N HIS A 50 -3.82 -6.51 -5.67
CA HIS A 50 -2.62 -6.93 -6.39
C HIS A 50 -1.36 -6.43 -5.66
N ARG A 51 -0.18 -6.83 -6.13
CA ARG A 51 1.09 -6.36 -5.57
C ARG A 51 2.06 -5.91 -6.64
N LEU A 52 2.94 -5.00 -6.26
CA LEU A 52 4.17 -4.70 -6.98
C LEU A 52 5.35 -5.28 -6.17
N ASP A 53 6.36 -5.78 -6.88
CA ASP A 53 7.60 -6.21 -6.24
C ASP A 53 8.31 -5.02 -5.59
N ARG A 54 9.22 -5.31 -4.66
CA ARG A 54 9.90 -4.29 -3.83
C ARG A 54 10.51 -3.18 -4.68
N GLU A 55 11.27 -3.56 -5.70
CA GLU A 55 12.06 -2.67 -6.55
C GLU A 55 11.19 -1.97 -7.62
N THR A 56 9.97 -2.46 -7.86
CA THR A 56 9.05 -1.89 -8.83
C THR A 56 8.37 -0.65 -8.28
N SER A 57 8.29 0.42 -9.06
CA SER A 57 7.47 1.61 -8.76
C SER A 57 6.22 1.66 -9.62
N GLY A 58 5.22 2.43 -9.21
CA GLY A 58 4.02 2.69 -10.01
C GLY A 58 2.73 2.63 -9.21
N ILE A 59 1.61 2.61 -9.95
CA ILE A 59 0.26 2.64 -9.38
C ILE A 59 -0.03 1.31 -8.68
N LEU A 60 -0.44 1.39 -7.42
CA LEU A 60 -0.90 0.27 -6.62
C LEU A 60 -2.32 0.55 -6.12
N VAL A 61 -3.22 -0.39 -6.36
CA VAL A 61 -4.64 -0.31 -6.01
C VAL A 61 -4.93 -1.12 -4.75
N PHE A 62 -5.75 -0.58 -3.86
CA PHE A 62 -6.36 -1.25 -2.72
C PHE A 62 -7.87 -1.08 -2.77
N ALA A 63 -8.60 -2.06 -2.23
CA ALA A 63 -10.05 -1.94 -2.03
C ALA A 63 -10.38 -1.55 -0.58
N LYS A 64 -11.49 -0.85 -0.37
CA LYS A 64 -12.04 -0.45 0.94
C LYS A 64 -13.17 -1.38 1.41
N ASN A 65 -13.76 -2.16 0.50
CA ASN A 65 -14.80 -3.15 0.78
C ASN A 65 -14.58 -4.47 0.03
#